data_AF-A0A955HFZ4-F1
#
_entry.id   AF-A0A955HFZ4-F1
#
_cell.length_a   1.000
_cell.length_b   1.000
_cell.length_c   1.000
_cell.angle_alpha   90.00
_cell.angle_beta   90.00
_cell.angle_gamma   90.00
#
_symmetry.space_group_name_H-M   'P 1'
#
loop_
_entity.id
_entity.type
_entity.pdbx_description
1 polymer ?
#
loop_
_entity_poly.entity_id
_entity_poly.type
_entity_poly.pdbx_seq_one_letter_code
_entity_poly.pdbx_strand_id
1 'polypeptide(L)' 'MPVTTFNTLPAETMAALGFLFLLMIYIVFSLILHYHWKNYATDAKVSKLTIWAYFAITVPLILVMGLMTLIIY' A
#
# COMPACT_ATOMS: atom_id res chain seq x y z
N MET A 1 13.98 40.81 -13.47
CA MET A 1 14.50 39.42 -13.28
C MET A 1 13.36 38.48 -13.67
N PRO A 2 13.58 37.47 -14.53
CA PRO A 2 12.51 36.54 -14.87
C PRO A 2 12.19 35.70 -13.64
N VAL A 3 10.93 35.75 -13.20
CA VAL A 3 10.41 34.88 -12.14
C VAL A 3 10.28 33.50 -12.76
N THR A 4 11.16 32.57 -12.40
CA THR A 4 10.99 31.16 -12.73
C THR A 4 9.82 30.63 -11.91
N THR A 5 8.64 30.54 -12.51
CA THR A 5 7.51 29.82 -11.91
C THR A 5 7.89 28.34 -11.85
N PHE A 6 8.13 27.83 -10.64
CA PHE A 6 8.28 26.39 -10.43
C PHE A 6 7.00 25.71 -10.89
N ASN A 7 7.10 24.89 -11.94
CA ASN A 7 6.00 24.09 -12.42
C ASN A 7 5.84 22.89 -11.47
N THR A 8 5.08 23.08 -10.39
CA THR A 8 4.76 22.02 -9.44
C THR A 8 3.74 21.07 -10.06
N LEU A 9 3.93 19.76 -9.87
CA LEU A 9 2.96 18.77 -10.34
C LEU A 9 1.58 19.00 -9.70
N PRO A 10 0.47 18.82 -10.44
CA PRO A 10 -0.87 18.85 -9.86
C PRO A 10 -1.01 17.83 -8.73
N ALA A 11 -1.77 18.19 -7.69
CA ALA A 11 -1.98 17.35 -6.52
C ALA A 11 -2.59 15.97 -6.89
N GLU A 12 -3.48 15.94 -7.88
CA GLU A 12 -4.06 14.72 -8.46
C GLU A 12 -2.99 13.77 -9.01
N THR A 13 -2.00 14.31 -9.74
CA THR A 13 -0.90 13.52 -10.31
C THR A 13 -0.01 12.94 -9.20
N MET A 14 0.28 13.74 -8.17
CA MET A 14 1.05 13.28 -7.01
C MET A 14 0.31 12.19 -6.23
N ALA A 15 -1.01 12.35 -6.04
CA ALA A 15 -1.85 11.35 -5.39
C ALA A 15 -1.90 10.04 -6.20
N ALA A 16 -2.07 10.12 -7.52
CA ALA A 16 -2.07 8.94 -8.39
C ALA A 16 -0.74 8.17 -8.35
N LEU A 17 0.40 8.87 -8.37
CA LEU A 17 1.72 8.24 -8.24
C LEU A 17 1.90 7.56 -6.87
N GLY A 18 1.51 8.23 -5.79
CA GLY A 18 1.55 7.64 -4.45
C GLY A 18 0.63 6.42 -4.33
N PHE A 19 -0.56 6.47 -4.93
CA PHE A 19 -1.49 5.34 -4.96
C PHE A 19 -0.88 4.13 -5.66
N LEU A 20 -0.28 4.33 -6.84
CA LEU A 20 0.38 3.25 -7.59
C LEU A 20 1.54 2.64 -6.80
N PHE A 21 2.31 3.47 -6.09
CA PHE A 21 3.41 2.99 -5.24
C PHE A 21 2.89 2.14 -4.07
N LEU A 22 1.86 2.61 -3.36
CA LEU A 22 1.25 1.84 -2.27
C LEU A 22 0.59 0.55 -2.77
N LEU A 23 -0.03 0.58 -3.96
CA LEU A 23 -0.57 -0.60 -4.61
C LEU A 23 0.51 -1.64 -4.89
N MET A 24 1.69 -1.23 -5.37
CA MET A 24 2.81 -2.16 -5.56
C MET A 24 3.28 -2.78 -4.24
N ILE A 25 3.40 -1.98 -3.17
CA ILE A 25 3.76 -2.48 -1.83
C ILE A 25 2.73 -3.50 -1.37
N TYR A 26 1.44 -3.19 -1.53
CA TYR A 26 0.34 -4.09 -1.19
C TYR A 26 0.46 -5.43 -1.91
N ILE A 27 0.67 -5.40 -3.23
CA ILE A 27 0.84 -6.61 -4.06
C ILE A 27 2.01 -7.47 -3.57
N VAL A 28 3.18 -6.87 -3.37
CA VAL A 28 4.37 -7.60 -2.89
C VAL A 28 4.10 -8.22 -1.52
N PHE A 29 3.47 -7.48 -0.61
CA PHE A 29 3.15 -7.97 0.72
C PHE A 29 2.15 -9.14 0.69
N SER A 30 1.13 -9.07 -0.18
CA SER A 30 0.19 -10.17 -0.40
C SER A 30 0.86 -11.42 -0.99
N LEU A 31 1.83 -11.26 -1.90
CA LEU A 31 2.60 -12.38 -2.44
C LEU A 31 3.45 -13.06 -1.37
N ILE A 32 4.13 -12.28 -0.53
CA ILE A 32 4.92 -12.80 0.59
C ILE A 32 4.02 -13.57 1.56
N LEU A 33 2.85 -13.02 1.90
CA LEU A 33 1.89 -13.72 2.75
C LEU A 33 1.44 -15.03 2.11
N HIS A 34 1.10 -15.02 0.82
CA HIS A 34 0.68 -16.22 0.11
C HIS A 34 1.77 -17.30 0.14
N TYR A 35 3.02 -16.92 -0.13
CA TYR A 35 4.16 -17.83 -0.02
C TYR A 35 4.35 -18.34 1.41
N HIS A 36 4.19 -17.47 2.41
CA HIS A 36 4.33 -17.85 3.81
C HIS A 36 3.27 -18.86 4.22
N TRP A 37 2.02 -18.61 3.84
CA TRP A 37 0.88 -19.49 4.10
C TRP A 37 1.07 -20.86 3.43
N LYS A 38 1.53 -20.89 2.18
CA LYS A 38 1.69 -22.14 1.45
C LYS A 38 2.81 -23.02 2.01
N ASN A 39 3.92 -22.44 2.45
CA ASN A 39 5.13 -23.18 2.79
C ASN A 39 5.38 -23.35 4.31
N TYR A 40 4.84 -22.46 5.14
CA TYR A 40 5.13 -22.43 6.59
C TYR A 40 3.90 -22.49 7.49
N ALA A 41 2.70 -22.78 6.94
CA ALA A 41 1.47 -22.95 7.74
C ALA A 41 1.43 -24.29 8.52
N THR A 42 2.57 -24.76 9.03
CA THR A 42 2.70 -25.97 9.84
C THR A 42 2.39 -25.73 11.32
N ASP A 43 2.54 -24.49 11.81
CA ASP A 43 2.23 -24.10 13.19
C ASP A 43 1.03 -23.13 13.23
N ALA A 44 -0.02 -23.52 13.98
CA ALA A 44 -1.25 -22.74 14.10
C ALA A 44 -1.08 -21.42 14.88
N LYS A 45 -0.15 -21.36 15.85
CA LYS A 45 0.14 -20.15 16.63
C LYS A 45 0.88 -19.12 15.77
N VAL A 46 1.88 -19.57 15.00
CA VAL A 46 2.61 -18.71 14.06
C VAL A 46 1.66 -18.21 12.97
N SER A 47 0.83 -19.09 12.41
CA SER A 47 -0.14 -18.72 11.36
C SER A 47 -1.13 -17.64 11.82
N LYS A 48 -1.64 -17.74 13.06
CA LYS A 48 -2.52 -16.72 13.64
C LYS A 48 -1.82 -15.37 13.81
N LEU A 49 -0.57 -15.37 14.29
CA LEU A 49 0.21 -14.15 14.45
C LEU A 49 0.46 -13.48 13.08
N THR A 50 0.82 -14.27 12.07
CA THR A 50 1.04 -13.75 10.70
C THR A 50 -0.23 -13.15 10.11
N ILE A 51 -1.40 -13.76 10.31
CA ILE A 51 -2.68 -13.19 9.87
C ILE A 51 -2.95 -11.85 10.57
N TRP A 52 -2.76 -11.79 11.89
CA TRP A 52 -2.98 -10.54 12.64
C TRP A 52 -2.03 -9.42 12.19
N ALA A 53 -0.75 -9.75 12.02
CA ALA A 53 0.24 -8.80 11.49
C ALA A 53 -0.16 -8.33 10.07
N TYR A 54 -0.63 -9.25 9.22
CA TYR A 54 -1.10 -8.91 7.89
C TYR A 54 -2.29 -7.96 7.92
N PHE A 55 -3.30 -8.25 8.75
CA PHE A 55 -4.46 -7.36 8.90
C PHE A 55 -4.07 -5.98 9.42
N ALA A 56 -3.20 -5.93 10.42
CA ALA A 56 -2.73 -4.68 11.02
C ALA A 56 -1.98 -3.77 10.03
N ILE A 57 -1.33 -4.33 9.01
CA ILE A 57 -0.63 -3.57 7.96
C ILE A 57 -1.54 -3.28 6.76
N THR A 58 -2.31 -4.28 6.33
CA THR A 58 -3.14 -4.21 5.12
C THR A 58 -4.32 -3.27 5.29
N VAL A 59 -4.99 -3.28 6.45
CA VAL A 59 -6.17 -2.43 6.67
C VAL A 59 -5.82 -0.94 6.61
N PRO A 60 -4.78 -0.43 7.32
CA PRO A 60 -4.35 0.95 7.16
C PRO A 60 -3.92 1.28 5.72
N LEU A 61 -3.23 0.37 5.04
CA LEU A 61 -2.76 0.59 3.68
C LEU A 61 -3.93 0.78 2.70
N ILE A 62 -4.93 -0.11 2.76
CA ILE A 62 -6.15 -0.01 1.94
C ILE A 62 -6.92 1.26 2.29
N LEU A 63 -7.00 1.62 3.58
CA LEU A 63 -7.67 2.85 4.01
C LEU A 63 -6.99 4.09 3.42
N VAL A 64 -5.66 4.18 3.49
CA VAL A 64 -4.91 5.29 2.88
C VAL A 64 -5.14 5.32 1.38
N MET A 65 -5.04 4.18 0.69
CA MET A 65 -5.32 4.11 -0.74
C MET A 65 -6.74 4.56 -1.11
N GLY A 66 -7.75 4.17 -0.32
CA GLY A 66 -9.14 4.60 -0.52
C GLY A 66 -9.35 6.09 -0.25
N LEU A 67 -8.64 6.67 0.73
CA LEU A 67 -8.66 8.13 0.93
C LEU A 67 -8.01 8.87 -0.26
N MET A 68 -6.94 8.31 -0.84
CA MET A 68 -6.29 8.90 -2.00
C MET A 68 -7.20 8.93 -3.24
N THR A 69 -8.12 7.96 -3.40
CA THR A 69 -9.05 7.99 -4.54
C THR A 69 -10.00 9.18 -4.49
N LEU A 70 -10.31 9.72 -3.30
CA LEU A 70 -11.14 10.93 -3.13
C LEU A 70 -10.43 12.22 -3.56
N ILE A 71 -9.11 12.16 -3.77
CA ILE A 71 -8.29 13.29 -4.24
C ILE A 71 -8.04 13.18 -5.75
N ILE A 72 -8.10 11.97 -6.30
CA ILE A 72 -7.87 11.69 -7.72
C ILE A 72 -9.15 11.88 -8.55
N TYR A 73 -10.31 11.56 -7.97
CA TYR A 73 -11.63 11.68 -8.59
C TYR A 73 -12.45 12.77 -7.91
#